data_AF-A0A1F3LCE4-F1
#
_entry.id   AF-A0A1F3LCE4-F1
#
_cell.length_a   1.000
_cell.length_b   1.000
_cell.length_c   1.000
_cell.angle_alpha   90.00
_cell.angle_beta   90.00
_cell.angle_gamma   90.00
#
_symmetry.space_group_name_H-M   'P 1'
#
loop_
_entity.id
_entity.type
_entity.pdbx_description
1 polymer ?
#
loop_
_entity_poly.entity_id
_entity_poly.type
_entity_poly.pdbx_seq_one_letter_code
_entity_poly.pdbx_strand_id
1 'polypeptide(L)'
;MLSKSKYTRGINCRKSLWLYVHKKDARIVDYSTQAVFASGINIGELARQYFPNGKMAVLEDYPNYESAKRTQEYIAQGIETIYEATFIYDNTLVAVDILHKNQGKWCIYEVKSTNSTKPVHIKDVAVQYFVVKGSGLILEDACLMHLNRNYVRRGNINVNELFVSESVMLQILPIQEEIASNITVFQQMLKSEEPNIEMGEYCTSPYSCDFYNYCSNLIPVVKEKIIELSSKPDVLQNEVNSFVNCVEYPVCHLDFETIMPAIPMFDESRPHQQIPFQYSLHFQETKGGELKHSFYLAENNLNIDPRKDLIRQMIHETNGAKTIFVYNIVFERSRINEMSRDFPEYSKELQHINERLVDLIIPFRKKYYRTETMQGSSSIKKVLPALCPEFSYKELEIGNGMDASNSFHNLYYCEDKKVIEKTRDNLLKYCHLDTLAMVKIFEVLQKV
;
A
#
# COMPACT_ATOMS: atom_id res chain seq x y z
N MET A 1 15.09 -23.07 -17.10
CA MET A 1 13.95 -22.30 -17.62
C MET A 1 13.74 -21.02 -16.83
N LEU A 2 13.53 -19.91 -17.54
CA LEU A 2 13.04 -18.66 -16.96
C LEU A 2 11.53 -18.76 -16.70
N SER A 3 11.03 -17.98 -15.74
CA SER A 3 9.62 -17.70 -15.53
C SER A 3 9.35 -16.21 -15.77
N LYS A 4 8.08 -15.80 -15.91
CA LYS A 4 7.69 -14.37 -15.90
C LYS A 4 8.40 -13.58 -14.79
N SER A 5 8.29 -14.06 -13.54
CA SER A 5 8.89 -13.42 -12.37
C SER A 5 10.43 -13.38 -12.39
N LYS A 6 11.09 -14.41 -12.94
CA LYS A 6 12.55 -14.40 -13.11
C LYS A 6 12.96 -13.41 -14.20
N TYR A 7 12.24 -13.37 -15.31
CA TYR A 7 12.51 -12.44 -16.40
C TYR A 7 12.39 -10.99 -15.93
N THR A 8 11.27 -10.63 -15.31
CA THR A 8 11.02 -9.26 -14.83
C THR A 8 12.01 -8.85 -13.74
N ARG A 9 12.40 -9.79 -12.86
CA ARG A 9 13.50 -9.60 -11.91
C ARG A 9 14.83 -9.31 -12.60
N GLY A 10 15.17 -10.05 -13.67
CA GLY A 10 16.39 -9.84 -14.44
C GLY A 10 16.43 -8.49 -15.16
N ILE A 11 15.28 -8.02 -15.65
CA ILE A 11 15.12 -6.68 -16.24
C ILE A 11 15.38 -5.59 -15.20
N ASN A 12 14.93 -5.79 -13.95
CA ASN A 12 15.19 -4.82 -12.88
C ASN A 12 16.65 -4.87 -12.41
N CYS A 13 17.18 -6.07 -12.14
CA CYS A 13 18.56 -6.26 -11.73
C CYS A 13 19.03 -7.70 -12.00
N ARG A 14 20.02 -7.84 -12.89
CA ARG A 14 20.63 -9.14 -13.24
C ARG A 14 21.24 -9.85 -12.04
N LYS A 15 21.85 -9.10 -11.11
CA LYS A 15 22.38 -9.64 -9.84
C LYS A 15 21.27 -10.18 -8.95
N SER A 16 20.14 -9.48 -8.84
CA SER A 16 18.97 -9.99 -8.10
C SER A 16 18.43 -11.29 -8.70
N LEU A 17 18.37 -11.41 -10.04
CA LEU A 17 18.01 -12.67 -10.70
C LEU A 17 19.00 -13.79 -10.39
N TRP A 18 20.31 -13.53 -10.49
CA TRP A 18 21.34 -14.52 -10.16
C TRP A 18 21.23 -15.01 -8.71
N LEU A 19 21.11 -14.08 -7.75
CA LEU A 19 20.93 -14.39 -6.33
C LEU A 19 19.66 -15.19 -6.07
N TYR A 20 18.56 -14.87 -6.76
CA TYR A 20 17.30 -15.61 -6.64
C TYR A 20 17.41 -17.09 -7.07
N VAL A 21 18.32 -17.40 -8.00
CA VAL A 21 18.54 -18.77 -8.47
C VAL A 21 19.58 -19.49 -7.61
N HIS A 22 20.67 -18.82 -7.23
CA HIS A 22 21.85 -19.46 -6.63
C HIS A 22 22.04 -19.21 -5.13
N LYS A 23 21.45 -18.15 -4.56
CA LYS A 23 21.62 -17.73 -3.15
C LYS A 23 20.29 -17.36 -2.50
N LYS A 24 19.32 -18.28 -2.54
CA LYS A 24 17.97 -18.06 -2.00
C LYS A 24 17.96 -17.71 -0.51
N ASP A 25 18.90 -18.24 0.28
CA ASP A 25 18.96 -18.02 1.73
C ASP A 25 19.34 -16.58 2.11
N ALA A 26 19.90 -15.79 1.16
CA ALA A 26 20.20 -14.38 1.37
C ALA A 26 18.98 -13.46 1.19
N ARG A 27 17.82 -14.03 0.84
CA ARG A 27 16.59 -13.30 0.56
C ARG A 27 15.89 -12.92 1.86
N ILE A 28 15.62 -11.63 2.03
CA ILE A 28 14.81 -11.11 3.14
C ILE A 28 13.55 -10.50 2.54
N VAL A 29 12.40 -11.11 2.83
CA VAL A 29 11.11 -10.61 2.37
C VAL A 29 10.56 -9.68 3.46
N ASP A 30 10.35 -8.42 3.11
CA ASP A 30 9.72 -7.45 4.01
C ASP A 30 8.27 -7.86 4.33
N TYR A 31 7.84 -7.61 5.57
CA TYR A 31 6.51 -7.92 6.09
C TYR A 31 5.41 -7.23 5.26
N SER A 32 5.68 -6.03 4.73
CA SER A 32 4.77 -5.30 3.83
C SER A 32 4.45 -6.07 2.53
N THR A 33 5.39 -6.90 2.04
CA THR A 33 5.19 -7.73 0.84
C THR A 33 4.37 -8.98 1.17
N GLN A 34 4.39 -9.47 2.41
CA GLN A 34 3.56 -10.57 2.87
C GLN A 34 2.08 -10.16 3.06
N ALA A 35 1.83 -8.88 3.42
CA ALA A 35 0.48 -8.35 3.63
C ALA A 35 -0.39 -8.29 2.35
N VAL A 36 0.21 -8.34 1.16
CA VAL A 36 -0.53 -8.37 -0.13
C VAL A 36 -1.38 -9.65 -0.27
N PHE A 37 -1.10 -10.70 0.52
CA PHE A 37 -1.81 -11.97 0.48
C PHE A 37 -2.97 -12.08 1.49
N ALA A 38 -3.21 -11.05 2.30
CA ALA A 38 -4.15 -11.14 3.43
C ALA A 38 -5.57 -10.59 3.13
N SER A 39 -5.91 -10.34 1.86
CA SER A 39 -7.31 -10.09 1.49
C SER A 39 -8.05 -11.41 1.29
N GLY A 40 -9.14 -11.64 2.04
CA GLY A 40 -10.01 -12.80 1.85
C GLY A 40 -10.73 -12.87 0.50
N ILE A 41 -10.62 -11.83 -0.35
CA ILE A 41 -11.11 -11.83 -1.73
C ILE A 41 -9.92 -11.78 -2.69
N ASN A 42 -9.74 -12.84 -3.47
CA ASN A 42 -8.67 -12.94 -4.47
C ASN A 42 -9.06 -12.19 -5.76
N ILE A 43 -8.28 -11.17 -6.15
CA ILE A 43 -8.50 -10.38 -7.38
C ILE A 43 -8.56 -11.26 -8.64
N GLY A 44 -7.75 -12.31 -8.70
CA GLY A 44 -7.72 -13.26 -9.80
C GLY A 44 -9.02 -14.05 -9.89
N GLU A 45 -9.57 -14.48 -8.75
CA GLU A 45 -10.87 -15.18 -8.72
C GLU A 45 -12.02 -14.28 -9.19
N LEU A 46 -12.03 -13.00 -8.79
CA LEU A 46 -13.01 -12.04 -9.29
C LEU A 46 -12.84 -11.79 -10.80
N ALA A 47 -11.61 -11.69 -11.29
CA ALA A 47 -11.36 -11.53 -12.72
C ALA A 47 -11.81 -12.74 -13.53
N ARG A 48 -11.71 -13.96 -12.99
CA ARG A 48 -12.27 -15.16 -13.63
C ARG A 48 -13.79 -15.11 -13.76
N GLN A 49 -14.50 -14.47 -12.84
CA GLN A 49 -15.95 -14.27 -12.95
C GLN A 49 -16.34 -13.30 -14.07
N TYR A 50 -15.43 -12.41 -14.49
CA TYR A 50 -15.62 -11.57 -15.68
C TYR A 50 -15.71 -12.40 -16.96
N PHE A 51 -14.95 -13.51 -17.03
CA PHE A 51 -14.98 -14.47 -18.13
C PHE A 51 -15.41 -15.86 -17.64
N PRO A 52 -16.71 -16.05 -17.29
CA PRO A 52 -17.16 -17.26 -16.62
C PRO A 52 -16.99 -18.51 -17.48
N ASN A 53 -17.09 -19.68 -16.84
CA ASN A 53 -17.03 -21.01 -17.48
C ASN A 53 -15.65 -21.40 -18.08
N GLY A 54 -14.57 -20.71 -17.72
CA GLY A 54 -13.22 -21.13 -18.10
C GLY A 54 -12.71 -22.37 -17.36
N LYS A 55 -11.66 -23.01 -17.92
CA LYS A 55 -10.96 -24.14 -17.31
C LYS A 55 -9.62 -23.73 -16.74
N MET A 56 -9.25 -24.27 -15.57
CA MET A 56 -7.98 -23.97 -14.92
C MET A 56 -6.83 -24.81 -15.51
N ALA A 57 -5.81 -24.15 -16.03
CA ALA A 57 -4.62 -24.81 -16.54
C ALA A 57 -3.54 -25.07 -15.49
N VAL A 58 -3.63 -24.52 -14.27
CA VAL A 58 -2.70 -24.80 -13.15
C VAL A 58 -3.47 -25.47 -12.02
N LEU A 59 -3.09 -26.69 -11.62
CA LEU A 59 -3.75 -27.45 -10.54
C LEU A 59 -2.83 -27.70 -9.34
N GLU A 60 -1.55 -27.37 -9.48
CA GLU A 60 -0.54 -27.42 -8.43
C GLU A 60 -0.25 -26.00 -7.93
N ASP A 61 0.62 -25.87 -6.95
CA ASP A 61 1.00 -24.57 -6.37
C ASP A 61 1.67 -23.62 -7.39
N TYR A 62 2.20 -24.15 -8.50
CA TYR A 62 2.90 -23.36 -9.51
C TYR A 62 2.72 -23.92 -10.94
N PRO A 63 2.74 -23.05 -11.97
CA PRO A 63 2.67 -23.49 -13.35
C PRO A 63 3.93 -24.27 -13.75
N ASN A 64 3.71 -25.35 -14.49
CA ASN A 64 4.71 -26.34 -14.86
C ASN A 64 4.46 -26.89 -16.27
N TYR A 65 5.20 -27.92 -16.69
CA TYR A 65 5.03 -28.54 -18.00
C TYR A 65 3.63 -29.16 -18.19
N GLU A 66 3.08 -29.82 -17.18
CA GLU A 66 1.72 -30.38 -17.22
C GLU A 66 0.64 -29.31 -17.38
N SER A 67 0.89 -28.12 -16.83
CA SER A 67 0.02 -26.95 -17.00
C SER A 67 0.00 -26.46 -18.45
N ALA A 68 1.16 -26.46 -19.11
CA ALA A 68 1.27 -26.12 -20.53
C ALA A 68 0.59 -27.15 -21.43
N LYS A 69 0.77 -28.44 -21.12
CA LYS A 69 0.09 -29.54 -21.83
C LYS A 69 -1.43 -29.43 -21.72
N ARG A 70 -1.97 -29.21 -20.52
CA ARG A 70 -3.41 -28.99 -20.32
C ARG A 70 -3.94 -27.78 -21.07
N THR A 71 -3.16 -26.70 -21.15
CA THR A 71 -3.51 -25.52 -21.96
C THR A 71 -3.69 -25.90 -23.44
N GLN A 72 -2.76 -26.66 -24.01
CA GLN A 72 -2.87 -27.14 -25.41
C GLN A 72 -4.07 -28.06 -25.62
N GLU A 73 -4.32 -28.98 -24.68
CA GLU A 73 -5.49 -29.88 -24.71
C GLU A 73 -6.80 -29.10 -24.69
N TYR A 74 -6.93 -28.08 -23.84
CA TYR A 74 -8.12 -27.23 -23.78
C TYR A 74 -8.31 -26.40 -25.05
N ILE A 75 -7.24 -25.86 -25.62
CA ILE A 75 -7.29 -25.17 -26.92
C ILE A 75 -7.79 -26.14 -28.02
N ALA A 76 -7.28 -27.37 -28.07
CA ALA A 76 -7.69 -28.38 -29.05
C ALA A 76 -9.15 -28.84 -28.86
N GLN A 77 -9.65 -28.85 -27.61
CA GLN A 77 -11.06 -29.12 -27.28
C GLN A 77 -12.00 -27.95 -27.65
N GLY A 78 -11.47 -26.81 -28.10
CA GLY A 78 -12.29 -25.64 -28.42
C GLY A 78 -12.76 -24.84 -27.21
N ILE A 79 -12.14 -25.04 -26.03
CA ILE A 79 -12.44 -24.24 -24.84
C ILE A 79 -12.08 -22.78 -25.09
N GLU A 80 -13.02 -21.87 -24.84
CA GLU A 80 -12.85 -20.45 -25.17
C GLU A 80 -12.16 -19.64 -24.09
N THR A 81 -12.25 -20.07 -22.83
CA THR A 81 -11.61 -19.40 -21.69
C THR A 81 -10.74 -20.39 -20.91
N ILE A 82 -9.48 -20.05 -20.71
CA ILE A 82 -8.53 -20.84 -19.94
C ILE A 82 -7.87 -19.91 -18.91
N TYR A 83 -8.03 -20.24 -17.63
CA TYR A 83 -7.41 -19.51 -16.54
C TYR A 83 -6.00 -20.05 -16.28
N GLU A 84 -5.06 -19.15 -15.99
CA GLU A 84 -3.64 -19.48 -15.79
C GLU A 84 -3.05 -20.28 -16.97
N ALA A 85 -3.51 -19.98 -18.18
CA ALA A 85 -3.08 -20.66 -19.40
C ALA A 85 -1.56 -20.56 -19.53
N THR A 86 -0.90 -21.72 -19.59
CA THR A 86 0.55 -21.82 -19.47
C THR A 86 1.17 -22.14 -20.82
N PHE A 87 2.25 -21.45 -21.16
CA PHE A 87 2.97 -21.58 -22.41
C PHE A 87 4.48 -21.67 -22.16
N ILE A 88 5.16 -22.40 -23.03
CA ILE A 88 6.62 -22.57 -22.99
C ILE A 88 7.17 -22.28 -24.38
N TYR A 89 8.14 -21.37 -24.43
CA TYR A 89 8.87 -21.02 -25.64
C TYR A 89 10.24 -20.47 -25.24
N ASP A 90 11.28 -20.77 -26.03
CA ASP A 90 12.65 -20.29 -25.83
C ASP A 90 13.18 -20.45 -24.38
N ASN A 91 12.95 -21.64 -23.80
CA ASN A 91 13.31 -22.00 -22.43
C ASN A 91 12.82 -20.95 -21.40
N THR A 92 11.62 -20.42 -21.65
CA THR A 92 10.87 -19.51 -20.80
C THR A 92 9.43 -20.02 -20.66
N LEU A 93 8.95 -20.12 -19.42
CA LEU A 93 7.58 -20.50 -19.09
C LEU A 93 6.81 -19.28 -18.57
N VAL A 94 5.61 -19.08 -19.12
CA VAL A 94 4.69 -18.06 -18.61
C VAL A 94 3.32 -18.69 -18.39
N ALA A 95 2.66 -18.28 -17.32
CA ALA A 95 1.22 -18.41 -17.18
C ALA A 95 0.61 -17.03 -17.41
N VAL A 96 -0.39 -16.94 -18.28
CA VAL A 96 -1.24 -15.74 -18.44
C VAL A 96 -2.45 -15.91 -17.56
N ASP A 97 -2.87 -14.87 -16.83
CA ASP A 97 -3.93 -15.01 -15.83
C ASP A 97 -5.24 -15.48 -16.47
N ILE A 98 -5.59 -14.92 -17.64
CA ILE A 98 -6.73 -15.35 -18.45
C ILE A 98 -6.37 -15.34 -19.93
N LEU A 99 -6.59 -16.45 -20.61
CA LEU A 99 -6.63 -16.55 -22.06
C LEU A 99 -8.10 -16.71 -22.48
N HIS A 100 -8.60 -15.82 -23.33
CA HIS A 100 -10.01 -15.81 -23.72
C HIS A 100 -10.19 -15.56 -25.23
N LYS A 101 -11.15 -16.23 -25.87
CA LYS A 101 -11.56 -15.94 -27.25
C LYS A 101 -12.63 -14.85 -27.29
N ASN A 102 -12.27 -13.69 -27.81
CA ASN A 102 -13.24 -12.66 -28.18
C ASN A 102 -13.58 -12.78 -29.67
N GLN A 103 -14.85 -13.06 -29.99
CA GLN A 103 -15.33 -13.23 -31.38
C GLN A 103 -14.46 -14.22 -32.20
N GLY A 104 -14.06 -15.32 -31.57
CA GLY A 104 -13.24 -16.37 -32.18
C GLY A 104 -11.73 -16.09 -32.23
N LYS A 105 -11.29 -14.91 -31.77
CA LYS A 105 -9.87 -14.52 -31.75
C LYS A 105 -9.30 -14.52 -30.34
N TRP A 106 -8.07 -14.98 -30.16
CA TRP A 106 -7.45 -15.10 -28.85
C TRP A 106 -6.92 -13.76 -28.32
N CYS A 107 -7.23 -13.48 -27.06
CA CYS A 107 -6.67 -12.37 -26.30
C CYS A 107 -6.11 -12.89 -24.96
N ILE A 108 -5.01 -12.30 -24.50
CA ILE A 108 -4.48 -12.53 -23.14
C ILE A 108 -4.82 -11.36 -22.24
N TYR A 109 -5.13 -11.64 -20.97
CA TYR A 109 -5.40 -10.63 -19.94
C TYR A 109 -4.49 -10.90 -18.74
N GLU A 110 -3.67 -9.91 -18.39
CA GLU A 110 -2.90 -9.86 -17.14
C GLU A 110 -3.66 -8.99 -16.14
N VAL A 111 -4.01 -9.57 -15.00
CA VAL A 111 -4.86 -8.97 -13.98
C VAL A 111 -3.99 -8.27 -12.94
N LYS A 112 -4.29 -7.00 -12.66
CA LYS A 112 -3.60 -6.20 -11.65
C LYS A 112 -4.59 -5.64 -10.65
N SER A 113 -4.24 -5.72 -9.37
CA SER A 113 -4.99 -5.10 -8.28
C SER A 113 -4.80 -3.57 -8.21
N THR A 114 -4.45 -2.89 -9.30
CA THR A 114 -4.25 -1.42 -9.33
C THR A 114 -5.42 -0.72 -9.98
N ASN A 115 -5.51 0.61 -9.82
CA ASN A 115 -6.56 1.43 -10.44
C ASN A 115 -6.20 1.96 -11.85
N SER A 116 -5.01 1.62 -12.33
CA SER A 116 -4.51 2.01 -13.66
C SER A 116 -3.44 1.06 -14.13
N THR A 117 -3.14 1.12 -15.43
CA THR A 117 -1.94 0.56 -16.02
C THR A 117 -0.69 1.30 -15.52
N LYS A 118 0.45 0.58 -15.42
CA LYS A 118 1.76 1.13 -15.02
C LYS A 118 2.84 0.56 -15.96
N PRO A 119 3.94 1.29 -16.23
CA PRO A 119 5.00 0.80 -17.13
C PRO A 119 5.56 -0.57 -16.76
N VAL A 120 5.64 -0.87 -15.47
CA VAL A 120 6.11 -2.18 -14.97
C VAL A 120 5.17 -3.33 -15.34
N HIS A 121 3.85 -3.08 -15.40
CA HIS A 121 2.87 -4.10 -15.79
C HIS A 121 2.95 -4.43 -17.28
N ILE A 122 3.31 -3.44 -18.11
CA ILE A 122 3.47 -3.64 -19.57
C ILE A 122 4.59 -4.66 -19.82
N LYS A 123 5.67 -4.62 -19.03
CA LYS A 123 6.79 -5.57 -19.14
C LYS A 123 6.35 -7.01 -18.85
N ASP A 124 5.42 -7.22 -17.91
CA ASP A 124 4.85 -8.54 -17.60
C ASP A 124 4.10 -9.10 -18.82
N VAL A 125 3.22 -8.29 -19.42
CA VAL A 125 2.45 -8.68 -20.60
C VAL A 125 3.35 -8.91 -21.82
N ALA A 126 4.40 -8.12 -21.96
CA ALA A 126 5.28 -8.20 -23.12
C ALA A 126 6.01 -9.55 -23.21
N VAL A 127 6.54 -10.07 -22.09
CA VAL A 127 7.18 -11.40 -22.07
C VAL A 127 6.15 -12.52 -22.21
N GLN A 128 4.93 -12.34 -21.68
CA GLN A 128 3.83 -13.28 -21.90
C GLN A 128 3.46 -13.37 -23.38
N TYR A 129 3.25 -12.24 -24.04
CA TYR A 129 2.95 -12.16 -25.47
C TYR A 129 4.05 -12.82 -26.32
N PHE A 130 5.33 -12.54 -26.02
CA PHE A 130 6.46 -13.17 -26.70
C PHE A 130 6.39 -14.70 -26.64
N VAL A 131 6.18 -15.26 -25.45
CA VAL A 131 6.15 -16.71 -25.24
C VAL A 131 4.91 -17.34 -25.87
N VAL A 132 3.73 -16.75 -25.70
CA VAL A 132 2.47 -17.27 -26.26
C VAL A 132 2.51 -17.28 -27.79
N LYS A 133 2.97 -16.18 -28.41
CA LYS A 133 3.14 -16.08 -29.86
C LYS A 133 4.19 -17.07 -30.36
N GLY A 134 5.33 -17.18 -29.67
CA GLY A 134 6.39 -18.13 -30.01
C GLY A 134 5.96 -19.60 -29.90
N SER A 135 5.03 -19.92 -28.98
CA SER A 135 4.39 -21.24 -28.90
C SER A 135 3.40 -21.52 -30.04
N GLY A 136 3.18 -20.59 -30.97
CA GLY A 136 2.37 -20.77 -32.17
C GLY A 136 0.92 -20.30 -32.07
N LEU A 137 0.51 -19.66 -30.97
CA LEU A 137 -0.83 -19.10 -30.84
C LEU A 137 -0.90 -17.69 -31.44
N ILE A 138 -1.86 -17.46 -32.34
CA ILE A 138 -2.11 -16.13 -32.91
C ILE A 138 -2.97 -15.34 -31.92
N LEU A 139 -2.42 -14.27 -31.38
CA LEU A 139 -3.11 -13.33 -30.51
C LEU A 139 -3.60 -12.13 -31.32
N GLU A 140 -4.86 -11.77 -31.16
CA GLU A 140 -5.43 -10.50 -31.64
C GLU A 140 -5.03 -9.35 -30.72
N ASP A 141 -5.08 -9.58 -29.41
CA ASP A 141 -4.84 -8.54 -28.42
C ASP A 141 -4.12 -9.08 -27.17
N ALA A 142 -3.51 -8.17 -26.44
CA ALA A 142 -2.92 -8.39 -25.14
C ALA A 142 -3.30 -7.23 -24.23
N CYS A 143 -4.01 -7.55 -23.16
CA CYS A 143 -4.68 -6.58 -22.31
C CYS A 143 -4.11 -6.57 -20.90
N LEU A 144 -4.04 -5.39 -20.30
CA LEU A 144 -3.95 -5.23 -18.86
C LEU A 144 -5.37 -5.03 -18.31
N MET A 145 -5.80 -5.92 -17.43
CA MET A 145 -7.04 -5.80 -16.69
C MET A 145 -6.75 -5.22 -15.30
N HIS A 146 -7.41 -4.13 -14.93
CA HIS A 146 -7.21 -3.45 -13.66
C HIS A 146 -8.53 -2.96 -13.08
N LEU A 147 -8.51 -2.48 -11.85
CA LEU A 147 -9.70 -2.02 -11.15
C LEU A 147 -10.16 -0.66 -11.68
N ASN A 148 -11.48 -0.50 -11.81
CA ASN A 148 -12.14 0.73 -12.19
C ASN A 148 -12.19 1.68 -10.98
N ARG A 149 -11.38 2.72 -10.97
CA ARG A 149 -11.39 3.75 -9.90
C ARG A 149 -12.76 4.43 -9.69
N ASN A 150 -13.63 4.39 -10.70
CA ASN A 150 -14.95 5.00 -10.64
C ASN A 150 -16.03 4.03 -10.15
N TYR A 151 -15.73 2.74 -10.02
CA TYR A 151 -16.66 1.75 -9.47
C TYR A 151 -17.03 2.10 -8.03
N VAL A 152 -18.32 2.00 -7.74
CA VAL A 152 -18.89 2.17 -6.39
C VAL A 152 -19.67 0.91 -6.07
N ARG A 153 -19.32 0.24 -4.97
CA ARG A 153 -20.03 -0.98 -4.56
C ARG A 153 -21.43 -0.63 -4.05
N ARG A 154 -22.44 -1.34 -4.56
CA ARG A 154 -23.83 -1.32 -4.07
C ARG A 154 -24.39 -2.73 -4.06
N GLY A 155 -24.37 -3.37 -2.91
CA GLY A 155 -24.69 -4.78 -2.74
C GLY A 155 -23.56 -5.70 -3.20
N ASN A 156 -23.89 -6.70 -4.02
CA ASN A 156 -22.94 -7.66 -4.55
C ASN A 156 -21.97 -6.99 -5.55
N ILE A 157 -20.74 -7.50 -5.61
CA ILE A 157 -19.74 -7.01 -6.56
C ILE A 157 -20.20 -7.31 -8.01
N ASN A 158 -20.32 -6.27 -8.83
CA ASN A 158 -20.49 -6.42 -10.27
C ASN A 158 -19.11 -6.42 -10.94
N VAL A 159 -18.60 -7.59 -11.28
CA VAL A 159 -17.27 -7.74 -11.88
C VAL A 159 -17.13 -7.03 -13.23
N ASN A 160 -18.22 -6.90 -14.00
CA ASN A 160 -18.20 -6.22 -15.30
C ASN A 160 -18.00 -4.70 -15.18
N GLU A 161 -18.39 -4.11 -14.05
CA GLU A 161 -18.17 -2.69 -13.76
C GLU A 161 -16.90 -2.47 -12.91
N LEU A 162 -16.50 -3.48 -12.13
CA LEU A 162 -15.31 -3.44 -11.27
C LEU A 162 -14.01 -3.42 -12.08
N PHE A 163 -13.95 -4.13 -13.21
CA PHE A 163 -12.75 -4.25 -14.04
C PHE A 163 -12.81 -3.38 -15.29
N VAL A 164 -11.67 -2.80 -15.64
CA VAL A 164 -11.39 -2.18 -16.94
C VAL A 164 -10.25 -2.97 -17.59
N SER A 165 -10.37 -3.23 -18.90
CA SER A 165 -9.30 -3.84 -19.69
C SER A 165 -8.81 -2.85 -20.75
N GLU A 166 -7.49 -2.65 -20.81
CA GLU A 166 -6.84 -1.79 -21.78
C GLU A 166 -5.87 -2.62 -22.64
N SER A 167 -5.99 -2.53 -23.96
CA SER A 167 -5.00 -3.11 -24.87
C SER A 167 -3.65 -2.43 -24.67
N VAL A 168 -2.58 -3.23 -24.62
CA VAL A 168 -1.20 -2.74 -24.53
C VAL A 168 -0.36 -3.11 -25.75
N MET A 169 -1.01 -3.49 -26.86
CA MET A 169 -0.33 -3.94 -28.08
C MET A 169 0.69 -2.94 -28.61
N LEU A 170 0.35 -1.65 -28.65
CA LEU A 170 1.24 -0.59 -29.14
C LEU A 170 2.52 -0.46 -28.30
N GLN A 171 2.44 -0.76 -27.01
CA GLN A 171 3.54 -0.65 -26.06
C GLN A 171 4.41 -1.91 -26.04
N ILE A 172 3.83 -3.10 -26.26
CA ILE A 172 4.58 -4.36 -26.18
C ILE A 172 5.22 -4.77 -27.50
N LEU A 173 4.64 -4.41 -28.66
CA LEU A 173 5.17 -4.82 -29.96
C LEU A 173 6.60 -4.32 -30.25
N PRO A 174 6.99 -3.07 -29.93
CA PRO A 174 8.34 -2.57 -30.22
C PRO A 174 9.45 -3.26 -29.42
N ILE A 175 9.13 -3.90 -28.28
CA ILE A 175 10.13 -4.46 -27.36
C ILE A 175 10.31 -5.98 -27.51
N GLN A 176 9.66 -6.61 -28.50
CA GLN A 176 9.69 -8.07 -28.66
C GLN A 176 11.09 -8.61 -29.02
N GLU A 177 11.86 -7.89 -29.83
CA GLU A 177 13.25 -8.26 -30.15
C GLU A 177 14.16 -8.15 -28.92
N GLU A 178 13.95 -7.08 -28.13
CA GLU A 178 14.68 -6.89 -26.88
C GLU A 178 14.39 -8.02 -25.88
N ILE A 179 13.14 -8.51 -25.84
CA ILE A 179 12.76 -9.64 -24.98
C ILE A 179 13.56 -10.89 -25.34
N ALA A 180 13.63 -11.26 -26.62
CA ALA A 180 14.40 -12.42 -27.07
C ALA A 180 15.89 -12.30 -26.72
N SER A 181 16.47 -11.12 -26.94
CA SER A 181 17.86 -10.82 -26.58
C SER A 181 18.09 -10.94 -25.07
N ASN A 182 17.21 -10.35 -24.26
CA ASN A 182 17.28 -10.40 -22.80
C ASN A 182 17.14 -11.83 -22.27
N ILE A 183 16.26 -12.66 -22.83
CA ILE A 183 16.14 -14.08 -22.47
C ILE A 183 17.48 -14.79 -22.69
N THR A 184 18.11 -14.61 -23.84
CA THR A 184 19.42 -15.20 -24.16
C THR A 184 20.50 -14.74 -23.17
N VAL A 185 20.60 -13.43 -22.94
CA VAL A 185 21.56 -12.84 -21.99
C VAL A 185 21.35 -13.37 -20.57
N PHE A 186 20.10 -13.45 -20.10
CA PHE A 186 19.80 -13.95 -18.77
C PHE A 186 20.13 -15.45 -18.63
N GLN A 187 19.85 -16.25 -19.65
CA GLN A 187 20.19 -17.68 -19.63
C GLN A 187 21.70 -17.93 -19.60
N GLN A 188 22.48 -17.10 -20.29
CA GLN A 188 23.95 -17.15 -20.24
C GLN A 188 24.47 -16.67 -18.88
N MET A 189 23.98 -15.53 -18.39
CA MET A 189 24.36 -14.95 -17.10
C MET A 189 24.05 -15.90 -15.93
N LEU A 190 22.95 -16.64 -15.98
CA LEU A 190 22.60 -17.62 -14.94
C LEU A 190 23.58 -18.80 -14.85
N LYS A 191 24.40 -19.03 -15.89
CA LYS A 191 25.43 -20.08 -15.91
C LYS A 191 26.83 -19.55 -15.56
N SER A 192 27.00 -18.23 -15.43
CA SER A 192 28.27 -17.60 -15.05
C SER A 192 28.34 -17.33 -13.55
N GLU A 193 29.46 -16.75 -13.12
CA GLU A 193 29.63 -16.22 -11.76
C GLU A 193 28.65 -15.07 -11.47
N GLU A 194 28.54 -14.71 -10.18
CA GLU A 194 27.71 -13.61 -9.69
C GLU A 194 28.05 -12.30 -10.42
N PRO A 195 27.09 -11.65 -11.11
CA PRO A 195 27.38 -10.45 -11.86
C PRO A 195 27.67 -9.27 -10.93
N ASN A 196 28.71 -8.50 -11.26
CA ASN A 196 29.04 -7.28 -10.55
C ASN A 196 28.13 -6.12 -10.99
N ILE A 197 27.14 -5.78 -10.17
CA ILE A 197 26.14 -4.74 -10.42
C ILE A 197 26.07 -3.81 -9.20
N GLU A 198 26.06 -2.51 -9.46
CA GLU A 198 26.56 -1.49 -8.53
C GLU A 198 25.62 -0.95 -7.45
N MET A 199 24.45 -1.49 -7.13
CA MET A 199 23.41 -0.76 -6.36
C MET A 199 23.01 0.61 -6.98
N GLY A 200 21.75 1.01 -6.79
CA GLY A 200 21.22 2.22 -7.39
C GLY A 200 19.72 2.32 -7.17
N GLU A 201 19.04 3.18 -7.94
CA GLU A 201 17.59 3.41 -7.80
C GLU A 201 16.77 2.12 -7.96
N TYR A 202 17.22 1.18 -8.80
CA TYR A 202 16.59 -0.14 -9.00
C TYR A 202 16.58 -1.03 -7.75
N CYS A 203 17.32 -0.66 -6.70
CA CYS A 203 17.31 -1.36 -5.42
C CYS A 203 16.08 -1.02 -4.56
N THR A 204 15.46 0.14 -4.78
CA THR A 204 14.32 0.64 -3.98
C THR A 204 13.09 1.00 -4.82
N SER A 205 13.24 1.10 -6.15
CA SER A 205 12.18 1.41 -7.10
C SER A 205 12.21 0.43 -8.28
N PRO A 206 11.07 -0.06 -8.80
CA PRO A 206 9.69 0.23 -8.37
C PRO A 206 9.29 -0.48 -7.06
N TYR A 207 10.10 -1.43 -6.60
CA TYR A 207 9.90 -2.18 -5.35
C TYR A 207 11.24 -2.31 -4.61
N SER A 208 11.19 -2.44 -3.29
CA SER A 208 12.37 -2.75 -2.49
C SER A 208 12.92 -4.14 -2.85
N CYS A 209 14.23 -4.22 -3.13
CA CYS A 209 14.88 -5.47 -3.46
C CYS A 209 15.01 -6.36 -2.21
N ASP A 210 14.51 -7.59 -2.29
CA ASP A 210 14.64 -8.61 -1.23
C ASP A 210 16.08 -9.11 -1.01
N PHE A 211 17.05 -8.65 -1.82
CA PHE A 211 18.49 -8.84 -1.63
C PHE A 211 19.23 -7.55 -1.31
N TYR A 212 18.53 -6.47 -0.94
CA TYR A 212 19.15 -5.18 -0.60
C TYR A 212 20.26 -5.36 0.45
N ASN A 213 19.95 -6.05 1.55
CA ASN A 213 20.89 -6.30 2.66
C ASN A 213 22.12 -7.09 2.23
N TYR A 214 21.94 -8.08 1.35
CA TYR A 214 23.06 -8.85 0.79
C TYR A 214 24.01 -7.91 0.03
N CYS A 215 23.48 -7.07 -0.86
CA CYS A 215 24.30 -6.14 -1.63
C CYS A 215 24.92 -5.04 -0.76
N SER A 216 24.18 -4.47 0.20
CA SER A 216 24.68 -3.40 1.06
C SER A 216 25.82 -3.86 1.97
N ASN A 217 25.78 -5.12 2.41
CA ASN A 217 26.85 -5.70 3.24
C ASN A 217 28.16 -5.92 2.49
N LEU A 218 28.14 -5.91 1.15
CA LEU A 218 29.34 -5.96 0.32
C LEU A 218 29.99 -4.58 0.17
N ILE A 219 29.29 -3.49 0.51
CA ILE A 219 29.83 -2.13 0.45
C ILE A 219 30.75 -1.92 1.67
N PRO A 220 31.96 -1.37 1.47
CA PRO A 220 32.84 -1.03 2.58
C PRO A 220 32.16 -0.08 3.56
N VAL A 221 32.13 -0.45 4.85
CA VAL A 221 31.63 0.44 5.90
C VAL A 221 32.61 1.60 6.07
N VAL A 222 32.28 2.75 5.50
CA VAL A 222 32.95 4.00 5.86
C VAL A 222 32.46 4.34 7.27
N LYS A 223 33.36 4.28 8.26
CA LYS A 223 33.06 4.76 9.60
C LYS A 223 32.87 6.28 9.54
N GLU A 224 31.63 6.73 9.37
CA GLU A 224 31.29 8.12 9.56
C GLU A 224 31.55 8.50 11.02
N LYS A 225 32.07 9.72 11.22
CA LYS A 225 32.25 10.29 12.55
C LYS A 225 30.86 10.43 13.18
N ILE A 226 30.63 9.83 14.35
CA ILE A 226 29.40 10.05 15.10
C ILE A 226 29.39 11.53 15.51
N ILE A 227 28.54 12.33 14.87
CA ILE A 227 28.29 13.71 15.26
C ILE A 227 27.19 13.67 16.31
N GLU A 228 27.52 14.13 17.52
CA GLU A 228 26.53 14.34 18.58
C GLU A 228 25.69 15.57 18.23
N LEU A 229 24.40 15.37 17.99
CA LEU A 229 23.47 16.44 17.60
C LEU A 229 22.92 17.14 18.85
N SER A 230 22.88 18.46 18.82
CA SER A 230 22.35 19.27 19.91
C SER A 230 20.82 19.18 20.03
N SER A 231 20.34 18.97 21.25
CA SER A 231 18.92 19.10 21.60
C SER A 231 18.51 20.53 21.91
N LYS A 232 19.45 21.50 21.89
CA LYS A 232 19.13 22.90 22.15
C LYS A 232 18.24 23.45 21.03
N PRO A 233 17.08 24.06 21.35
CA PRO A 233 16.19 24.58 20.34
C PRO A 233 16.68 25.93 19.80
N ASP A 234 16.54 26.11 18.49
CA ASP A 234 16.57 27.39 17.80
C ASP A 234 15.11 27.80 17.50
N VAL A 235 14.72 28.96 18.01
CA VAL A 235 13.31 29.35 18.12
C VAL A 235 13.08 30.78 17.66
N LEU A 236 12.19 30.95 16.68
CA LEU A 236 11.65 32.24 16.27
C LEU A 236 10.44 32.57 17.16
N GLN A 237 10.72 33.12 18.34
CA GLN A 237 9.75 33.30 19.42
C GLN A 237 8.46 34.03 18.98
N ASN A 238 8.58 35.11 18.18
CA ASN A 238 7.41 35.84 17.68
C ASN A 238 6.50 34.98 16.80
N GLU A 239 7.07 34.11 15.96
CA GLU A 239 6.32 33.23 15.06
C GLU A 239 5.62 32.10 15.84
N VAL A 240 6.32 31.52 16.83
CA VAL A 240 5.73 30.51 17.72
C VAL A 240 4.60 31.11 18.54
N ASN A 241 4.80 32.30 19.12
CA ASN A 241 3.77 33.00 19.88
C ASN A 241 2.56 33.37 19.01
N SER A 242 2.79 33.83 17.79
CA SER A 242 1.73 34.09 16.81
C SER A 242 0.88 32.83 16.57
N PHE A 243 1.53 31.69 16.32
CA PHE A 243 0.83 30.41 16.14
C PHE A 243 0.04 29.99 17.39
N VAL A 244 0.66 30.04 18.57
CA VAL A 244 0.01 29.63 19.84
C VAL A 244 -1.16 30.53 20.19
N ASN A 245 -1.06 31.84 19.95
CA ASN A 245 -2.11 32.81 20.27
C ASN A 245 -3.33 32.73 19.35
N CYS A 246 -3.22 32.09 18.19
CA CYS A 246 -4.37 31.81 17.31
C CYS A 246 -5.24 30.63 17.79
N VAL A 247 -4.83 29.92 18.85
CA VAL A 247 -5.50 28.71 19.33
C VAL A 247 -6.55 29.06 20.38
N GLU A 248 -7.77 28.59 20.15
CA GLU A 248 -8.90 28.84 21.05
C GLU A 248 -9.37 27.55 21.72
N TYR A 249 -9.55 27.61 23.04
CA TYR A 249 -10.14 26.53 23.83
C TYR A 249 -11.69 26.60 23.83
N PRO A 250 -12.39 25.45 23.92
CA PRO A 250 -11.86 24.08 24.08
C PRO A 250 -11.10 23.57 22.86
N VAL A 251 -10.06 22.78 23.09
CA VAL A 251 -9.25 22.18 22.01
C VAL A 251 -9.43 20.67 21.99
N CYS A 252 -9.35 20.07 20.80
CA CYS A 252 -9.10 18.64 20.71
C CYS A 252 -7.96 18.31 19.73
N HIS A 253 -7.37 17.13 19.89
CA HIS A 253 -6.31 16.59 19.05
C HIS A 253 -6.82 15.30 18.42
N LEU A 254 -6.94 15.26 17.10
CA LEU A 254 -7.58 14.20 16.33
C LEU A 254 -6.58 13.53 15.38
N ASP A 255 -6.63 12.21 15.32
CA ASP A 255 -5.85 11.41 14.40
C ASP A 255 -6.68 10.21 13.91
N PHE A 256 -6.51 9.80 12.65
CA PHE A 256 -7.25 8.69 12.03
C PHE A 256 -6.33 7.56 11.60
N GLU A 257 -6.81 6.34 11.74
CA GLU A 257 -6.25 5.17 11.07
C GLU A 257 -7.25 4.62 10.04
N THR A 258 -6.71 4.25 8.88
CA THR A 258 -7.50 3.81 7.72
C THR A 258 -6.96 2.54 7.12
N ILE A 259 -7.84 1.73 6.53
CA ILE A 259 -7.46 0.65 5.61
C ILE A 259 -7.71 1.09 4.17
N MET A 260 -6.96 0.53 3.22
CA MET A 260 -7.09 0.84 1.80
C MET A 260 -7.22 -0.43 0.96
N PRO A 261 -8.33 -1.18 1.07
CA PRO A 261 -8.50 -2.44 0.37
C PRO A 261 -8.59 -2.23 -1.14
N ALA A 262 -7.98 -3.14 -1.91
CA ALA A 262 -8.07 -3.10 -3.37
C ALA A 262 -9.52 -3.33 -3.84
N ILE A 263 -10.21 -4.30 -3.23
CA ILE A 263 -11.64 -4.57 -3.50
C ILE A 263 -12.49 -3.81 -2.47
N PRO A 264 -13.50 -3.04 -2.90
CA PRO A 264 -14.37 -2.32 -1.98
C PRO A 264 -15.13 -3.27 -1.04
N MET A 265 -14.91 -3.09 0.26
CA MET A 265 -15.42 -3.98 1.32
C MET A 265 -16.87 -3.68 1.74
N PHE A 266 -17.30 -2.42 1.60
CA PHE A 266 -18.60 -1.93 2.06
C PHE A 266 -19.36 -1.20 0.96
N ASP A 267 -20.67 -1.01 1.12
CA ASP A 267 -21.46 -0.22 0.19
C ASP A 267 -20.99 1.25 0.17
N GLU A 268 -21.11 1.91 -0.97
CA GLU A 268 -20.55 3.26 -1.20
C GLU A 268 -19.04 3.36 -0.95
N SER A 269 -18.30 2.25 -1.08
CA SER A 269 -16.84 2.24 -1.14
C SER A 269 -16.33 1.91 -2.55
N ARG A 270 -15.08 2.32 -2.83
CA ARG A 270 -14.42 2.20 -4.14
C ARG A 270 -13.09 1.43 -4.04
N PRO A 271 -12.56 0.91 -5.16
CA PRO A 271 -11.23 0.32 -5.17
C PRO A 271 -10.12 1.25 -4.67
N HIS A 272 -9.30 0.78 -3.72
CA HIS A 272 -8.25 1.56 -3.03
C HIS A 272 -8.78 2.82 -2.35
N GLN A 273 -10.05 2.84 -1.98
CA GLN A 273 -10.56 3.89 -1.13
C GLN A 273 -10.02 3.70 0.29
N GLN A 274 -9.65 4.81 0.91
CA GLN A 274 -9.30 4.86 2.31
C GLN A 274 -10.56 4.80 3.16
N ILE A 275 -10.64 3.81 4.04
CA ILE A 275 -11.77 3.55 4.93
C ILE A 275 -11.28 3.77 6.36
N PRO A 276 -11.66 4.88 7.01
CA PRO A 276 -11.40 5.09 8.43
C PRO A 276 -12.01 3.96 9.26
N PHE A 277 -11.18 3.33 10.09
CA PHE A 277 -11.61 2.28 11.02
C PHE A 277 -11.36 2.67 12.47
N GLN A 278 -10.49 3.65 12.72
CA GLN A 278 -10.19 4.14 14.06
C GLN A 278 -9.93 5.64 14.05
N TYR A 279 -10.28 6.29 15.15
CA TYR A 279 -9.70 7.58 15.51
C TYR A 279 -9.32 7.59 16.99
N SER A 280 -8.37 8.43 17.34
CA SER A 280 -8.09 8.84 18.72
C SER A 280 -8.38 10.33 18.87
N LEU A 281 -8.83 10.73 20.05
CA LEU A 281 -9.14 12.11 20.37
C LEU A 281 -8.75 12.44 21.80
N HIS A 282 -7.92 13.47 21.97
CA HIS A 282 -7.70 14.10 23.28
C HIS A 282 -8.39 15.46 23.32
N PHE A 283 -9.26 15.67 24.29
CA PHE A 283 -10.02 16.90 24.49
C PHE A 283 -9.55 17.64 25.75
N GLN A 284 -9.46 18.97 25.65
CA GLN A 284 -9.13 19.83 26.78
C GLN A 284 -10.01 21.09 26.79
N GLU A 285 -10.78 21.27 27.87
CA GLU A 285 -11.73 22.37 28.00
C GLU A 285 -11.04 23.73 28.15
N THR A 286 -9.94 23.78 28.92
CA THR A 286 -9.19 25.00 29.21
C THR A 286 -7.69 24.72 29.20
N LYS A 287 -6.88 25.77 28.99
CA LYS A 287 -5.42 25.66 29.01
C LYS A 287 -4.93 25.09 30.36
N GLY A 288 -4.25 23.95 30.31
CA GLY A 288 -3.76 23.25 31.50
C GLY A 288 -4.84 22.53 32.33
N GLY A 289 -6.07 22.46 31.82
CA GLY A 289 -7.17 21.70 32.43
C GLY A 289 -7.03 20.18 32.23
N GLU A 290 -8.00 19.43 32.76
CA GLU A 290 -8.07 17.98 32.61
C GLU A 290 -8.07 17.56 31.14
N LEU A 291 -7.23 16.57 30.82
CA LEU A 291 -7.16 15.97 29.49
C LEU A 291 -8.05 14.73 29.45
N LYS A 292 -9.06 14.74 28.59
CA LYS A 292 -9.98 13.61 28.39
C LYS A 292 -9.63 12.89 27.10
N HIS A 293 -9.51 11.57 27.17
CA HIS A 293 -9.24 10.74 25.99
C HIS A 293 -10.50 9.99 25.59
N SER A 294 -10.85 10.06 24.31
CA SER A 294 -11.87 9.22 23.69
C SER A 294 -11.35 8.63 22.38
N PHE A 295 -11.94 7.53 21.94
CA PHE A 295 -11.52 6.83 20.73
C PHE A 295 -12.71 6.09 20.11
N TYR A 296 -12.57 5.76 18.83
CA TYR A 296 -13.37 4.75 18.15
C TYR A 296 -12.43 3.72 17.56
N LEU A 297 -12.74 2.43 17.72
CA LEU A 297 -12.06 1.34 17.03
C LEU A 297 -13.12 0.38 16.50
N ALA A 298 -13.24 0.33 15.17
CA ALA A 298 -14.18 -0.52 14.46
C ALA A 298 -14.15 -1.97 14.92
N GLU A 299 -15.31 -2.62 14.85
CA GLU A 299 -15.39 -4.07 14.98
C GLU A 299 -14.76 -4.74 13.75
N ASN A 300 -14.04 -5.83 13.97
CA ASN A 300 -13.48 -6.65 12.89
C ASN A 300 -14.55 -7.57 12.27
N ASN A 301 -15.70 -7.01 11.89
CA ASN A 301 -16.85 -7.70 11.32
C ASN A 301 -17.20 -7.13 9.93
N LEU A 302 -17.11 -7.96 8.89
CA LEU A 302 -17.37 -7.55 7.50
C LEU A 302 -18.82 -7.09 7.24
N ASN A 303 -19.76 -7.43 8.12
CA ASN A 303 -21.16 -7.02 7.98
C ASN A 303 -21.44 -5.64 8.58
N ILE A 304 -20.45 -5.01 9.22
CA ILE A 304 -20.60 -3.71 9.89
C ILE A 304 -19.65 -2.72 9.20
N ASP A 305 -20.22 -1.76 8.48
CA ASP A 305 -19.46 -0.65 7.91
C ASP A 305 -19.01 0.31 9.03
N PRO A 306 -17.70 0.48 9.25
CA PRO A 306 -17.20 1.27 10.39
C PRO A 306 -17.48 2.76 10.23
N ARG A 307 -17.67 3.27 9.01
CA ARG A 307 -17.63 4.70 8.73
C ARG A 307 -18.77 5.46 9.38
N LYS A 308 -20.00 4.92 9.37
CA LYS A 308 -21.18 5.65 9.88
C LYS A 308 -21.10 5.89 11.39
N ASP A 309 -20.75 4.86 12.16
CA ASP A 309 -20.67 4.98 13.61
C ASP A 309 -19.44 5.79 14.04
N LEU A 310 -18.31 5.64 13.31
CA LEU A 310 -17.14 6.50 13.46
C LEU A 310 -17.51 7.97 13.26
N ILE A 311 -18.22 8.31 12.18
CA ILE A 311 -18.65 9.69 11.88
C ILE A 311 -19.54 10.24 12.99
N ARG A 312 -20.56 9.48 13.42
CA ARG A 312 -21.49 9.92 14.47
C ARG A 312 -20.78 10.19 15.78
N GLN A 313 -19.91 9.27 16.23
CA GLN A 313 -19.17 9.46 17.48
C GLN A 313 -18.19 10.63 17.35
N MET A 314 -17.47 10.75 16.24
CA MET A 314 -16.54 11.86 16.03
C MET A 314 -17.25 13.22 16.04
N ILE A 315 -18.41 13.35 15.39
CA ILE A 315 -19.21 14.58 15.42
C ILE A 315 -19.59 14.94 16.85
N HIS A 316 -19.99 13.94 17.66
CA HIS A 316 -20.32 14.13 19.07
C HIS A 316 -19.11 14.56 19.90
N GLU A 317 -18.00 13.84 19.80
CA GLU A 317 -16.78 14.03 20.61
C GLU A 317 -16.02 15.33 20.26
N THR A 318 -16.14 15.80 19.01
CA THR A 318 -15.55 17.08 18.57
C THR A 318 -16.49 18.27 18.78
N ASN A 319 -17.70 18.04 19.30
CA ASN A 319 -18.64 19.11 19.54
C ASN A 319 -18.11 20.08 20.62
N GLY A 320 -18.30 21.38 20.43
CA GLY A 320 -17.83 22.41 21.36
C GLY A 320 -16.33 22.77 21.27
N ALA A 321 -15.49 21.93 20.65
CA ALA A 321 -14.10 22.30 20.37
C ALA A 321 -14.06 23.53 19.44
N LYS A 322 -13.22 24.52 19.72
CA LYS A 322 -12.99 25.65 18.82
C LYS A 322 -11.80 25.43 17.91
N THR A 323 -10.79 24.70 18.40
CA THR A 323 -9.63 24.27 17.61
C THR A 323 -9.52 22.75 17.64
N ILE A 324 -9.31 22.16 16.46
CA ILE A 324 -9.06 20.73 16.29
C ILE A 324 -7.67 20.56 15.71
N PHE A 325 -6.70 20.22 16.55
CA PHE A 325 -5.36 19.90 16.11
C PHE A 325 -5.31 18.56 15.38
N VAL A 326 -4.59 18.58 14.28
CA VAL A 326 -4.15 17.40 13.54
C VAL A 326 -2.66 17.59 13.22
N TYR A 327 -1.96 16.53 12.87
CA TYR A 327 -0.54 16.61 12.53
C TYR A 327 -0.34 16.19 11.07
N ASN A 328 -0.05 17.16 10.20
CA ASN A 328 -0.07 17.01 8.74
C ASN A 328 -1.49 16.91 8.15
N ILE A 329 -2.25 17.99 8.32
CA ILE A 329 -3.69 18.19 8.03
C ILE A 329 -4.23 17.67 6.69
N VAL A 330 -3.38 17.47 5.68
CA VAL A 330 -3.80 17.02 4.35
C VAL A 330 -4.52 15.68 4.44
N PHE A 331 -4.04 14.78 5.30
CA PHE A 331 -4.61 13.44 5.42
C PHE A 331 -5.99 13.49 6.09
N GLU A 332 -6.09 14.05 7.30
CA GLU A 332 -7.33 14.09 8.07
C GLU A 332 -8.43 14.86 7.32
N ARG A 333 -8.07 15.99 6.70
CA ARG A 333 -8.99 16.78 5.87
C ARG A 333 -9.49 15.98 4.67
N SER A 334 -8.63 15.20 4.01
CA SER A 334 -9.05 14.33 2.89
C SER A 334 -10.03 13.27 3.37
N ARG A 335 -9.77 12.64 4.53
CA ARG A 335 -10.67 11.64 5.13
C ARG A 335 -12.04 12.23 5.45
N ILE A 336 -12.08 13.41 6.07
CA ILE A 336 -13.34 14.11 6.39
C ILE A 336 -14.10 14.49 5.11
N ASN A 337 -13.41 15.00 4.08
CA ASN A 337 -14.03 15.31 2.79
C ASN A 337 -14.59 14.08 2.07
N GLU A 338 -13.87 12.96 2.12
CA GLU A 338 -14.34 11.69 1.54
C GLU A 338 -15.57 11.16 2.28
N MET A 339 -15.55 11.19 3.62
CA MET A 339 -16.73 10.83 4.43
C MET A 339 -17.93 11.75 4.13
N SER A 340 -17.70 13.05 3.92
CA SER A 340 -18.74 14.02 3.55
C SER A 340 -19.34 13.75 2.16
N ARG A 341 -18.50 13.33 1.20
CA ARG A 341 -18.95 12.90 -0.14
C ARG A 341 -19.76 11.61 -0.08
N ASP A 342 -19.29 10.62 0.68
CA ASP A 342 -19.87 9.28 0.70
C ASP A 342 -21.11 9.18 1.60
N PHE A 343 -21.22 10.06 2.60
CA PHE A 343 -22.37 10.17 3.50
C PHE A 343 -22.87 11.62 3.59
N PRO A 344 -23.59 12.10 2.55
CA PRO A 344 -24.04 13.48 2.46
C PRO A 344 -24.90 13.93 3.65
N GLU A 345 -25.54 13.00 4.37
CA GLU A 345 -26.32 13.28 5.56
C GLU A 345 -25.51 13.87 6.72
N TYR A 346 -24.18 13.70 6.75
CA TYR A 346 -23.27 14.27 7.75
C TYR A 346 -22.42 15.42 7.19
N SER A 347 -22.65 15.81 5.94
CA SER A 347 -21.74 16.71 5.21
C SER A 347 -21.55 18.07 5.88
N LYS A 348 -22.62 18.62 6.48
CA LYS A 348 -22.59 19.90 7.19
C LYS A 348 -21.71 19.80 8.43
N GLU A 349 -21.95 18.82 9.28
CA GLU A 349 -21.21 18.62 10.53
C GLU A 349 -19.72 18.33 10.27
N LEU A 350 -19.43 17.47 9.28
CA LEU A 350 -18.08 17.18 8.84
C LEU A 350 -17.37 18.44 8.30
N GLN A 351 -18.09 19.29 7.56
CA GLN A 351 -17.55 20.55 7.08
C GLN A 351 -17.22 21.51 8.24
N HIS A 352 -18.06 21.57 9.27
CA HIS A 352 -17.77 22.35 10.48
C HIS A 352 -16.56 21.82 11.26
N ILE A 353 -16.27 20.51 11.23
CA ILE A 353 -15.01 19.95 11.76
C ILE A 353 -13.83 20.45 10.92
N ASN A 354 -13.91 20.35 9.59
CA ASN A 354 -12.86 20.79 8.66
C ASN A 354 -12.46 22.26 8.85
N GLU A 355 -13.42 23.13 9.11
CA GLU A 355 -13.19 24.58 9.31
C GLU A 355 -12.40 24.90 10.58
N ARG A 356 -12.44 24.00 11.58
CA ARG A 356 -11.74 24.15 12.86
C ARG A 356 -10.38 23.42 12.90
N LEU A 357 -10.00 22.72 11.82
CA LEU A 357 -8.74 21.98 11.77
C LEU A 357 -7.53 22.94 11.74
N VAL A 358 -6.58 22.72 12.63
CA VAL A 358 -5.31 23.43 12.71
C VAL A 358 -4.15 22.44 12.61
N ASP A 359 -3.21 22.70 11.70
CA ASP A 359 -2.07 21.81 11.47
C ASP A 359 -0.91 22.12 12.43
N LEU A 360 -0.71 21.24 13.41
CA LEU A 360 0.34 21.39 14.42
C LEU A 360 1.75 21.19 13.88
N ILE A 361 1.90 20.70 12.64
CA ILE A 361 3.20 20.55 12.01
C ILE A 361 3.82 21.89 11.55
N ILE A 362 3.00 22.95 11.43
CA ILE A 362 3.41 24.23 10.81
C ILE A 362 4.65 24.86 11.48
N PRO A 363 4.74 24.98 12.82
CA PRO A 363 5.92 25.55 13.47
C PRO A 363 7.22 24.84 13.12
N PHE A 364 7.17 23.53 12.88
CA PHE A 364 8.35 22.72 12.53
C PHE A 364 8.66 22.79 11.04
N ARG A 365 7.64 22.68 10.17
CA ARG A 365 7.82 22.82 8.70
C ARG A 365 8.38 24.19 8.31
N LYS A 366 7.91 25.24 8.98
CA LYS A 366 8.38 26.62 8.77
C LYS A 366 9.67 26.95 9.54
N LYS A 367 10.19 26.01 10.32
CA LYS A 367 11.42 26.15 11.12
C LYS A 367 11.33 27.26 12.18
N TYR A 368 10.12 27.57 12.67
CA TYR A 368 9.91 28.47 13.80
C TYR A 368 10.40 27.85 15.10
N TYR A 369 10.36 26.52 15.19
CA TYR A 369 10.99 25.74 16.25
C TYR A 369 11.76 24.58 15.62
N ARG A 370 13.06 24.46 15.94
CA ARG A 370 13.89 23.34 15.49
C ARG A 370 14.96 22.97 16.49
N THR A 371 15.36 21.71 16.51
CA THR A 371 16.61 21.23 17.15
C THR A 371 17.46 20.52 16.09
N GLU A 372 18.76 20.33 16.34
CA GLU A 372 19.60 19.54 15.42
C GLU A 372 19.17 18.07 15.43
N THR A 373 18.71 17.56 16.58
CA THR A 373 18.21 16.18 16.73
C THR A 373 17.00 15.84 15.85
N MET A 374 16.23 16.84 15.41
CA MET A 374 15.15 16.65 14.42
C MET A 374 15.69 16.33 13.00
N GLN A 375 16.98 16.60 12.73
CA GLN A 375 17.65 16.32 11.45
C GLN A 375 16.90 16.88 10.23
N GLY A 376 16.29 18.07 10.38
CA GLY A 376 15.49 18.71 9.34
C GLY A 376 14.13 18.06 9.08
N SER A 377 13.76 17.00 9.80
CA SER A 377 12.43 16.40 9.74
C SER A 377 11.42 17.19 10.57
N SER A 378 10.19 17.25 10.06
CA SER A 378 9.02 17.76 10.78
C SER A 378 8.00 16.66 11.07
N SER A 379 8.38 15.37 10.96
CA SER A 379 7.47 14.28 11.33
C SER A 379 7.32 14.18 12.85
N ILE A 380 6.13 13.81 13.31
CA ILE A 380 5.82 13.69 14.75
C ILE A 380 6.79 12.72 15.45
N LYS A 381 7.20 11.64 14.77
CA LYS A 381 8.15 10.64 15.27
C LYS A 381 9.58 11.15 15.47
N LYS A 382 9.92 12.29 14.87
CA LYS A 382 11.20 12.99 15.06
C LYS A 382 11.05 14.19 15.98
N VAL A 383 9.93 14.89 15.90
CA VAL A 383 9.65 16.08 16.72
C VAL A 383 9.36 15.71 18.17
N LEU A 384 8.50 14.71 18.42
CA LEU A 384 8.11 14.32 19.78
C LEU A 384 9.31 13.93 20.65
N PRO A 385 10.20 12.98 20.27
CA PRO A 385 11.32 12.62 21.13
C PRO A 385 12.37 13.74 21.26
N ALA A 386 12.40 14.70 20.33
CA ALA A 386 13.28 15.86 20.43
C ALA A 386 12.80 16.89 21.46
N LEU A 387 11.48 17.01 21.65
CA LEU A 387 10.85 17.94 22.61
C LEU A 387 10.56 17.29 23.96
N CYS A 388 10.19 16.01 23.95
CA CYS A 388 9.76 15.21 25.10
C CYS A 388 10.44 13.83 25.02
N PRO A 389 11.72 13.71 25.43
CA PRO A 389 12.52 12.49 25.29
C PRO A 389 11.97 11.25 25.99
N GLU A 390 11.06 11.45 26.96
CA GLU A 390 10.33 10.39 27.66
C GLU A 390 9.28 9.68 26.78
N PHE A 391 8.92 10.25 25.63
CA PHE A 391 8.00 9.65 24.68
C PHE A 391 8.72 9.14 23.43
N SER A 392 8.41 7.92 23.02
CA SER A 392 9.01 7.28 21.85
C SER A 392 8.08 6.22 21.27
N TYR A 393 8.13 6.06 19.95
CA TYR A 393 7.40 5.02 19.23
C TYR A 393 8.18 3.68 19.15
N LYS A 394 9.43 3.64 19.62
CA LYS A 394 10.34 2.50 19.41
C LYS A 394 9.91 1.21 20.12
N GLU A 395 9.13 1.32 21.17
CA GLU A 395 8.69 0.18 21.99
C GLU A 395 7.33 -0.36 21.58
N LEU A 396 6.66 0.27 20.60
CA LEU A 396 5.37 -0.17 20.10
C LEU A 396 5.52 -1.28 19.08
N GLU A 397 4.71 -2.34 19.23
CA GLU A 397 4.61 -3.42 18.24
C GLU A 397 4.00 -2.93 16.92
N ILE A 398 3.04 -1.99 17.00
CA ILE A 398 2.55 -1.22 15.85
C ILE A 398 3.17 0.16 15.95
N GLY A 399 4.17 0.41 15.12
CA GLY A 399 4.97 1.64 15.18
C GLY A 399 4.66 2.64 14.05
N ASN A 400 3.83 2.28 13.07
CA ASN A 400 3.46 3.16 11.97
C ASN A 400 2.08 2.84 11.34
N GLY A 401 1.53 3.80 10.61
CA GLY A 401 0.18 3.69 10.02
C GLY A 401 0.03 2.58 8.96
N MET A 402 1.10 2.18 8.26
CA MET A 402 1.02 1.02 7.35
C MET A 402 0.86 -0.28 8.14
N ASP A 403 1.61 -0.44 9.23
CA ASP A 403 1.48 -1.59 10.13
C ASP A 403 0.10 -1.59 10.79
N ALA A 404 -0.41 -0.43 11.21
CA ALA A 404 -1.76 -0.28 11.77
C ALA A 404 -2.85 -0.70 10.77
N SER A 405 -2.80 -0.16 9.55
CA SER A 405 -3.69 -0.50 8.44
C SER A 405 -3.70 -2.01 8.15
N ASN A 406 -2.51 -2.60 7.95
CA ASN A 406 -2.40 -4.02 7.62
C ASN A 406 -2.86 -4.90 8.78
N SER A 407 -2.47 -4.56 10.01
CA SER A 407 -2.87 -5.31 11.21
C SER A 407 -4.38 -5.33 11.37
N PHE A 408 -5.06 -4.18 11.21
CA PHE A 408 -6.51 -4.13 11.31
C PHE A 408 -7.21 -4.85 10.15
N HIS A 409 -6.75 -4.66 8.91
CA HIS A 409 -7.34 -5.34 7.75
C HIS A 409 -7.30 -6.87 7.90
N ASN A 410 -6.22 -7.42 8.47
CA ASN A 410 -6.09 -8.84 8.74
C ASN A 410 -7.06 -9.36 9.81
N LEU A 411 -7.54 -8.50 10.72
CA LEU A 411 -8.49 -8.92 11.76
C LEU A 411 -9.85 -9.35 11.20
N TYR A 412 -10.23 -8.89 10.00
CA TYR A 412 -11.46 -9.34 9.34
C TYR A 412 -11.44 -10.83 8.98
N TYR A 413 -10.26 -11.43 8.87
CA TYR A 413 -10.05 -12.83 8.47
C TYR A 413 -9.34 -13.64 9.56
N CYS A 414 -9.17 -13.07 10.75
CA CYS A 414 -8.55 -13.74 11.89
C CYS A 414 -9.62 -14.38 12.77
N GLU A 415 -9.42 -15.65 13.15
CA GLU A 415 -10.29 -16.37 14.07
C GLU A 415 -9.70 -16.51 15.49
N ASP A 416 -8.38 -16.30 15.64
CA ASP A 416 -7.69 -16.41 16.92
C ASP A 416 -7.98 -15.19 17.80
N LYS A 417 -8.84 -15.39 18.81
CA LYS A 417 -9.24 -14.37 19.78
C LYS A 417 -8.07 -13.69 20.48
N LYS A 418 -7.00 -14.42 20.82
CA LYS A 418 -5.84 -13.83 21.50
C LYS A 418 -5.07 -12.89 20.58
N VAL A 419 -4.94 -13.27 19.30
CA VAL A 419 -4.32 -12.41 18.29
C VAL A 419 -5.18 -11.17 18.06
N ILE A 420 -6.50 -11.32 17.95
CA ILE A 420 -7.44 -10.21 17.81
C ILE A 420 -7.32 -9.23 18.99
N GLU A 421 -7.43 -9.72 20.23
CA GLU A 421 -7.35 -8.90 21.45
C GLU A 421 -6.01 -8.15 21.51
N LYS A 422 -4.89 -8.86 21.32
CA LYS A 422 -3.55 -8.27 21.34
C LYS A 422 -3.37 -7.19 20.27
N THR A 423 -3.79 -7.45 19.03
CA THR A 423 -3.67 -6.49 17.95
C THR A 423 -4.53 -5.24 18.19
N ARG A 424 -5.75 -5.42 18.70
CA ARG A 424 -6.62 -4.29 19.07
C ARG A 424 -6.00 -3.43 20.18
N ASP A 425 -5.43 -4.05 21.22
CA ASP A 425 -4.73 -3.33 22.27
C ASP A 425 -3.52 -2.53 21.74
N ASN A 426 -2.77 -3.12 20.81
CA ASN A 426 -1.63 -2.44 20.18
C ASN A 426 -2.08 -1.26 19.30
N LEU A 427 -3.18 -1.39 18.56
CA LEU A 427 -3.78 -0.30 17.77
C LEU A 427 -4.24 0.86 18.68
N LEU A 428 -4.87 0.55 19.81
CA LEU A 428 -5.30 1.56 20.79
C LEU A 428 -4.11 2.32 21.39
N LYS A 429 -3.04 1.61 21.79
CA LYS A 429 -1.82 2.23 22.33
C LYS A 429 -1.14 3.16 21.33
N TYR A 430 -1.02 2.72 20.08
CA TYR A 430 -0.40 3.50 19.01
C TYR A 430 -1.16 4.80 18.75
N CYS A 431 -2.48 4.71 18.49
CA CYS A 431 -3.30 5.88 18.16
C CYS A 431 -3.47 6.83 19.37
N HIS A 432 -3.50 6.30 20.60
CA HIS A 432 -3.45 7.12 21.81
C HIS A 432 -2.16 7.96 21.85
N LEU A 433 -1.00 7.35 21.57
CA LEU A 433 0.27 8.08 21.55
C LEU A 433 0.31 9.17 20.48
N ASP A 434 -0.25 8.96 19.30
CA ASP A 434 -0.25 9.98 18.23
C ASP A 434 -0.97 11.27 18.64
N THR A 435 -2.11 11.15 19.31
CA THR A 435 -2.83 12.32 19.81
C THR A 435 -2.24 12.89 21.09
N LEU A 436 -1.73 12.07 22.00
CA LEU A 436 -1.00 12.53 23.18
C LEU A 436 0.28 13.29 22.79
N ALA A 437 0.97 12.84 21.74
CA ALA A 437 2.14 13.50 21.20
C ALA A 437 1.80 14.92 20.75
N MET A 438 0.67 15.15 20.09
CA MET A 438 0.22 16.49 19.72
C MET A 438 -0.03 17.37 20.95
N VAL A 439 -0.65 16.83 22.01
CA VAL A 439 -0.83 17.55 23.28
C VAL A 439 0.52 17.99 23.83
N LYS A 440 1.49 17.07 23.95
CA LYS A 440 2.82 17.34 24.52
C LYS A 440 3.65 18.31 23.69
N ILE A 441 3.60 18.18 22.36
CA ILE A 441 4.23 19.13 21.44
C ILE A 441 3.65 20.53 21.65
N PHE A 442 2.33 20.66 21.72
CA PHE A 442 1.69 21.96 21.90
C PHE A 442 1.97 22.57 23.28
N GLU A 443 1.99 21.77 24.35
CA GLU A 443 2.41 22.20 25.69
C GLU A 443 3.84 22.78 25.71
N VAL A 444 4.76 22.22 24.90
CA VAL A 444 6.13 22.76 24.77
C VAL A 444 6.14 24.09 24.02
N LEU A 445 5.38 24.19 22.92
CA LEU A 445 5.27 25.46 22.17
C LEU A 445 4.66 26.59 23.01
N GLN A 446 3.77 26.29 23.94
CA GLN A 446 3.18 27.28 24.86
C GLN A 446 4.15 27.83 25.92
N LYS A 447 5.31 27.20 26.11
CA LYS A 447 6.34 27.58 27.10
C LYS A 447 7.51 28.35 26.48
N VAL A 448 7.56 28.42 25.15
CA VAL A 448 8.44 29.31 24.39
C VAL A 448 8.04 30.75 24.65
#